data_AF-A0A7W8WAG5-F1
#
_entry.id   AF-A0A7W8WAG5-F1
#
_cell.length_a   1.000
_cell.length_b   1.000
_cell.length_c   1.000
_cell.angle_alpha   90.00
_cell.angle_beta   90.00
_cell.angle_gamma   90.00
#
_symmetry.space_group_name_H-M   'P 1'
#
loop_
_entity.id
_entity.type
_entity.pdbx_description
1 polymer ?
#
loop_
_entity_poly.entity_id
_entity_poly.type
_entity_poly.pdbx_seq_one_letter_code
_entity_poly.pdbx_strand_id
1 'polypeptide(L)'
;MASQFASVAEVEAALADVVIVDRPINETYPSSLLHWIIGDAERAVVVEHTADGMHVLDDDVDVLANQPGFGWHHENLRNYLNVSPEFPEETVLGGARLTPFGSGSHMRGVPGDYSSPSRFVRAAYVHAHHPAKATEEENVSRAFHTLQQVAMVDGAAAMGSGEFERTIYTGLFSSRTTTYSWNTYDDPAIRSVRLHDHAPGGAELVVV
;
A
#
# COMPACT_ATOMS: atom_id res chain seq x y z
N MET A 1 9.23 0.37 16.75
CA MET A 1 9.26 -0.90 16.00
C MET A 1 10.56 -1.05 15.23
N ALA A 2 10.83 -0.22 14.21
CA ALA A 2 12.03 -0.33 13.35
C ALA A 2 13.40 -0.28 14.06
N SER A 3 13.49 0.25 15.28
CA SER A 3 14.74 0.31 16.06
C SER A 3 14.94 -0.86 17.05
N GLN A 4 13.94 -1.72 17.24
CA GLN A 4 13.91 -2.70 18.34
C GLN A 4 13.68 -4.14 17.86
N PHE A 5 13.17 -4.34 16.65
CA PHE A 5 12.74 -5.66 16.16
C PHE A 5 13.27 -5.91 14.75
N ALA A 6 13.52 -7.18 14.44
CA ALA A 6 14.06 -7.66 13.17
C ALA A 6 13.05 -8.42 12.30
N SER A 7 11.90 -8.80 12.84
CA SER A 7 10.85 -9.53 12.12
C SER A 7 9.44 -9.11 12.55
N VAL A 8 8.45 -9.40 11.71
CA VAL A 8 7.03 -9.22 12.05
C VAL A 8 6.65 -10.08 13.25
N ALA A 9 7.17 -11.30 13.36
CA ALA A 9 6.89 -12.18 14.51
C ALA A 9 7.34 -11.58 15.86
N GLU A 10 8.49 -10.91 15.89
CA GLU A 10 8.95 -10.21 17.09
C GLU A 10 8.05 -9.00 17.43
N VAL A 11 7.61 -8.27 16.40
CA VAL A 11 6.70 -7.13 16.58
C VAL A 11 5.35 -7.59 17.13
N GLU A 12 4.74 -8.63 16.56
CA GLU A 12 3.48 -9.20 17.03
C GLU A 12 3.57 -9.68 18.48
N ALA A 13 4.64 -10.39 18.83
CA ALA A 13 4.86 -10.86 20.19
C ALA A 13 4.95 -9.68 21.17
N ALA A 14 5.65 -8.60 20.79
CA ALA A 14 5.75 -7.41 21.61
C ALA A 14 4.43 -6.64 21.73
N LEU A 15 3.61 -6.62 20.66
CA LEU A 15 2.32 -5.93 20.64
C LEU A 15 1.34 -6.47 21.69
N ALA A 16 1.49 -7.73 22.14
CA ALA A 16 0.68 -8.29 23.22
C ALA A 16 0.74 -7.47 24.53
N ASP A 17 1.85 -6.76 24.77
CA ASP A 17 2.09 -5.97 25.98
C ASP A 17 2.24 -4.45 25.70
N VAL A 18 1.84 -3.99 24.50
CA VAL A 18 1.92 -2.58 24.08
C VAL A 18 0.57 -1.89 24.23
N VAL A 19 0.62 -0.64 24.71
CA VAL A 19 -0.53 0.28 24.68
C VAL A 19 -0.19 1.46 23.78
N ILE A 20 -1.08 1.75 22.82
CA ILE A 20 -1.02 2.96 22.00
C ILE A 20 -1.75 4.06 22.77
N VAL A 21 -1.05 5.16 23.04
CA VAL A 21 -1.58 6.27 23.84
C VAL A 21 -1.84 7.48 22.94
N ASP A 22 -3.04 8.04 23.05
CA ASP A 22 -3.36 9.34 22.47
C ASP A 22 -2.65 10.44 23.27
N ARG A 23 -1.43 10.77 22.84
CA ARG A 23 -0.64 11.86 23.39
C ARG A 23 -0.24 12.80 22.24
N PRO A 24 -0.98 13.91 22.03
CA PRO A 24 -0.70 14.84 20.95
C PRO A 24 0.66 15.52 21.15
N ILE A 25 1.26 15.98 20.05
CA ILE A 25 2.51 16.74 20.09
C ILE A 25 2.27 18.07 20.79
N ASN A 26 1.21 18.78 20.39
CA ASN A 26 0.72 20.01 21.00
C ASN A 26 -0.70 20.33 20.49
N GLU A 27 -1.29 21.46 20.90
CA GLU A 27 -2.65 21.87 20.49
C GLU A 27 -2.78 22.13 18.98
N THR A 28 -1.68 22.49 18.29
CA THR A 28 -1.66 22.72 16.83
C THR A 28 -1.60 21.40 16.06
N TYR A 29 -0.95 20.39 16.62
CA TYR A 29 -0.74 19.07 15.99
C TYR A 29 -1.32 17.97 16.89
N PRO A 30 -2.65 17.76 16.82
CA PRO A 30 -3.31 16.68 17.56
C PRO A 30 -2.84 15.31 17.03
N SER A 31 -3.11 14.26 17.81
CA SER A 31 -2.83 12.89 17.36
C SER A 31 -3.64 12.54 16.11
N SER A 32 -2.97 12.03 15.10
CA SER A 32 -3.63 11.45 13.93
C SER A 32 -4.20 10.07 14.27
N LEU A 33 -5.42 9.79 13.83
CA LEU A 33 -6.05 8.47 13.95
C LEU A 33 -5.51 7.56 12.84
N LEU A 34 -4.53 6.72 13.18
CA LEU A 34 -3.80 5.87 12.24
C LEU A 34 -4.04 4.39 12.50
N HIS A 35 -3.81 3.59 11.46
CA HIS A 35 -3.52 2.16 11.52
C HIS A 35 -2.18 1.91 10.81
N TRP A 36 -1.57 0.76 11.04
CA TRP A 36 -0.22 0.47 10.54
C TRP A 36 -0.19 -0.82 9.74
N ILE A 37 0.52 -0.80 8.61
CA ILE A 37 1.02 -2.01 7.94
C ILE A 37 2.48 -2.22 8.35
N ILE A 38 2.83 -3.45 8.70
CA ILE A 38 4.16 -3.83 9.16
C ILE A 38 4.56 -5.07 8.38
N GLY A 39 5.62 -4.99 7.57
CA GLY A 39 6.10 -6.10 6.76
C GLY A 39 7.58 -6.40 6.99
N ASP A 40 7.94 -7.67 6.82
CA ASP A 40 9.32 -8.14 6.71
C ASP A 40 9.57 -8.82 5.36
N ALA A 41 10.55 -9.73 5.28
CA ALA A 41 10.86 -10.43 4.04
C ALA A 41 9.88 -11.55 3.69
N GLU A 42 9.03 -11.96 4.64
CA GLU A 42 8.17 -13.14 4.52
C GLU A 42 6.68 -12.79 4.47
N ARG A 43 6.24 -11.79 5.23
CA ARG A 43 4.81 -11.44 5.33
C ARG A 43 4.58 -10.01 5.81
N ALA A 44 3.31 -9.60 5.81
CA ALA A 44 2.83 -8.36 6.43
C ALA A 44 1.70 -8.62 7.45
N VAL A 45 1.53 -7.67 8.37
CA VAL A 45 0.41 -7.59 9.30
C VAL A 45 -0.15 -6.18 9.34
N VAL A 46 -1.43 -6.08 9.67
CA VAL A 46 -2.13 -4.82 9.91
C VAL A 46 -2.46 -4.69 11.39
N VAL A 47 -2.11 -3.53 11.96
CA VAL A 47 -2.42 -3.17 13.35
C VAL A 47 -3.47 -2.08 13.36
N GLU A 48 -4.65 -2.39 13.89
CA GLU A 48 -5.77 -1.47 14.04
C GLU A 48 -6.14 -1.32 15.51
N HIS A 49 -6.11 -0.09 16.03
CA HIS A 49 -6.61 0.20 17.37
C HIS A 49 -7.96 0.88 17.29
N THR A 50 -9.00 0.17 17.73
CA THR A 50 -10.40 0.59 17.70
C THR A 50 -10.94 0.73 19.12
N ALA A 51 -12.23 1.04 19.26
CA ALA A 51 -12.88 1.22 20.56
C ALA A 51 -12.95 -0.08 21.39
N ASP A 52 -12.86 -1.24 20.75
CA ASP A 52 -12.87 -2.57 21.37
C ASP A 52 -11.46 -3.14 21.62
N GLY A 53 -10.39 -2.43 21.23
CA GLY A 53 -9.02 -2.79 21.55
C GLY A 53 -8.08 -2.72 20.35
N MET A 54 -6.87 -3.26 20.53
CA MET A 54 -5.89 -3.43 19.46
C MET A 54 -6.07 -4.78 18.79
N HIS A 55 -6.19 -4.76 17.47
CA HIS A 55 -6.28 -5.91 16.60
C HIS A 55 -5.00 -6.01 15.77
N VAL A 56 -4.43 -7.20 15.72
CA VAL A 56 -3.27 -7.52 14.87
C VAL A 56 -3.74 -8.60 13.90
N LEU A 57 -3.74 -8.29 12.61
CA LEU A 57 -4.36 -9.06 11.55
C LEU A 57 -3.29 -9.48 10.55
N ASP A 58 -3.21 -10.75 10.20
CA ASP A 58 -2.37 -11.20 9.08
C ASP A 58 -2.87 -10.55 7.78
N ASP A 59 -1.96 -9.97 7.01
CA ASP A 59 -2.24 -9.39 5.70
C ASP A 59 -1.83 -10.38 4.60
N ASP A 60 -2.77 -11.20 4.15
CA ASP A 60 -2.57 -12.22 3.12
C ASP A 60 -2.62 -11.66 1.69
N VAL A 61 -2.78 -10.35 1.53
CA VAL A 61 -2.81 -9.65 0.24
C VAL A 61 -1.73 -8.57 0.11
N ASP A 62 -0.89 -8.39 1.13
CA ASP A 62 0.24 -7.47 1.21
C ASP A 62 -0.11 -6.01 0.84
N VAL A 63 -1.31 -5.55 1.23
CA VAL A 63 -1.85 -4.23 0.87
C VAL A 63 -2.68 -3.65 2.02
N LEU A 64 -2.47 -2.36 2.29
CA LEU A 64 -3.33 -1.56 3.17
C LEU A 64 -3.74 -0.24 2.51
N ALA A 65 -4.94 0.24 2.83
CA ALA A 65 -5.47 1.54 2.40
C ALA A 65 -5.85 2.40 3.61
N ASN A 66 -7.06 2.94 3.67
CA ASN A 66 -7.58 3.68 4.83
C ASN A 66 -8.90 3.03 5.28
N GLN A 67 -9.90 3.80 5.72
CA GLN A 67 -11.19 3.27 6.17
C GLN A 67 -11.95 2.50 5.08
N PRO A 68 -12.82 1.55 5.42
CA PRO A 68 -13.07 0.96 6.76
C PRO A 68 -11.89 0.13 7.29
N GLY A 69 -12.08 -0.66 8.35
CA GLY A 69 -11.03 -1.53 8.88
C GLY A 69 -10.63 -2.68 7.92
N PHE A 70 -9.46 -3.25 8.11
CA PHE A 70 -8.86 -4.27 7.22
C PHE A 70 -9.77 -5.48 6.99
N GLY A 71 -10.43 -6.00 8.05
CA GLY A 71 -11.34 -7.14 7.92
C GLY A 71 -12.52 -6.87 6.96
N TRP A 72 -12.98 -5.62 6.86
CA TRP A 72 -14.01 -5.25 5.88
C TRP A 72 -13.46 -5.23 4.46
N HIS A 73 -12.25 -4.68 4.27
CA HIS A 73 -11.60 -4.65 2.96
C HIS A 73 -11.34 -6.06 2.43
N HIS A 74 -10.90 -6.97 3.29
CA HIS A 74 -10.71 -8.39 2.96
C HIS A 74 -12.01 -9.02 2.46
N GLU A 75 -13.11 -8.85 3.20
CA GLU A 75 -14.43 -9.32 2.76
C GLU A 75 -14.88 -8.66 1.44
N ASN A 76 -14.56 -7.38 1.23
CA ASN A 76 -14.90 -6.65 0.02
C ASN A 76 -14.20 -7.23 -1.23
N LEU A 77 -13.00 -7.83 -1.11
CA LEU A 77 -12.32 -8.47 -2.24
C LEU A 77 -13.16 -9.57 -2.90
N ARG A 78 -14.08 -10.22 -2.15
CA ARG A 78 -14.97 -11.26 -2.65
C ARG A 78 -15.96 -10.77 -3.70
N ASN A 79 -16.19 -9.46 -3.80
CA ASN A 79 -16.99 -8.87 -4.88
C ASN A 79 -16.31 -8.92 -6.25
N TYR A 80 -15.00 -9.22 -6.29
CA TYR A 80 -14.18 -9.16 -7.50
C TYR A 80 -13.65 -10.53 -7.93
N LEU A 81 -14.24 -11.63 -7.47
CA LEU A 81 -13.83 -13.00 -7.84
C LEU A 81 -13.86 -13.27 -9.36
N ASN A 82 -14.59 -12.46 -10.12
CA ASN A 82 -14.74 -12.60 -11.56
C ASN A 82 -13.68 -11.84 -12.38
N VAL A 83 -12.78 -11.07 -11.74
CA VAL A 83 -11.74 -10.33 -12.49
C VAL A 83 -10.52 -11.21 -12.75
N SER A 84 -9.84 -10.98 -13.88
CA SER A 84 -8.69 -11.78 -14.29
C SER A 84 -7.75 -10.98 -15.22
N PRO A 85 -6.43 -11.28 -15.22
CA PRO A 85 -5.48 -10.68 -16.16
C PRO A 85 -5.56 -11.31 -17.56
N GLU A 86 -6.24 -12.45 -17.70
CA GLU A 86 -6.25 -13.24 -18.93
C GLU A 86 -7.01 -12.55 -20.07
N PHE A 87 -6.58 -12.80 -21.30
CA PHE A 87 -7.30 -12.34 -22.48
C PHE A 87 -8.60 -13.16 -22.65
N PRO A 88 -9.78 -12.52 -22.82
CA PRO A 88 -11.02 -13.28 -22.99
C PRO A 88 -11.06 -14.03 -24.32
N GLU A 89 -11.70 -15.18 -24.32
CA GLU A 89 -12.12 -15.82 -25.55
C GLU A 89 -13.32 -15.08 -26.18
N GLU A 90 -13.53 -15.29 -27.48
CA GLU A 90 -14.76 -14.87 -28.15
C GLU A 90 -15.97 -15.54 -27.48
N THR A 91 -17.06 -14.79 -27.27
CA THR A 91 -18.29 -15.33 -26.71
C THR A 91 -19.49 -15.10 -27.62
N VAL A 92 -20.50 -15.96 -27.52
CA VAL A 92 -21.75 -15.85 -28.28
C VAL A 92 -22.87 -15.47 -27.34
N LEU A 93 -23.46 -14.30 -27.55
CA LEU A 93 -24.64 -13.82 -26.83
C LEU A 93 -25.85 -13.82 -27.78
N GLY A 94 -26.68 -14.85 -27.69
CA GLY A 94 -27.76 -15.07 -28.65
C GLY A 94 -27.20 -15.31 -30.06
N GLY A 95 -27.55 -14.46 -31.02
CA GLY A 95 -26.98 -14.48 -32.38
C GLY A 95 -25.74 -13.61 -32.57
N ALA A 96 -25.33 -12.85 -31.55
CA ALA A 96 -24.20 -11.94 -31.63
C ALA A 96 -22.90 -12.65 -31.22
N ARG A 97 -21.84 -12.42 -32.01
CA ARG A 97 -20.50 -12.92 -31.74
C ARG A 97 -19.64 -11.76 -31.23
N LEU A 98 -19.20 -11.86 -29.98
CA LEU A 98 -18.55 -10.79 -29.23
C LEU A 98 -17.07 -11.13 -29.06
N THR A 99 -16.22 -10.33 -29.67
CA THR A 99 -14.76 -10.42 -29.53
C THR A 99 -14.24 -9.29 -28.64
N PRO A 100 -13.21 -9.51 -27.82
CA PRO A 100 -12.59 -8.45 -27.05
C PRO A 100 -12.05 -7.33 -27.95
N PHE A 101 -12.15 -6.08 -27.50
CA PHE A 101 -11.48 -4.95 -28.17
C PHE A 101 -9.96 -5.01 -28.04
N GLY A 102 -9.46 -5.70 -27.01
CA GLY A 102 -8.05 -5.80 -26.65
C GLY A 102 -7.86 -6.38 -25.25
N SER A 103 -6.63 -6.28 -24.74
CA SER A 103 -6.27 -6.69 -23.38
C SER A 103 -7.04 -5.89 -22.32
N GLY A 104 -7.16 -6.46 -21.10
CA GLY A 104 -7.79 -5.80 -19.95
C GLY A 104 -9.30 -5.98 -19.85
N SER A 105 -9.95 -6.64 -20.82
CA SER A 105 -11.40 -6.84 -20.80
C SER A 105 -11.88 -7.61 -19.55
N HIS A 106 -11.12 -8.60 -19.06
CA HIS A 106 -11.43 -9.33 -17.82
C HIS A 106 -11.11 -8.57 -16.53
N MET A 107 -10.38 -7.45 -16.60
CA MET A 107 -10.19 -6.57 -15.44
C MET A 107 -11.44 -5.71 -15.17
N ARG A 108 -12.41 -5.68 -16.11
CA ARG A 108 -13.66 -4.94 -15.95
C ARG A 108 -14.39 -5.40 -14.68
N GLY A 109 -14.53 -4.47 -13.75
CA GLY A 109 -15.08 -4.73 -12.42
C GLY A 109 -14.20 -4.10 -11.34
N VAL A 110 -12.87 -4.09 -11.53
CA VAL A 110 -11.95 -3.35 -10.65
C VAL A 110 -12.32 -1.86 -10.66
N PRO A 111 -12.57 -1.24 -9.49
CA PRO A 111 -13.03 0.15 -9.42
C PRO A 111 -11.89 1.13 -9.75
N GLY A 112 -12.26 2.27 -10.35
CA GLY A 112 -11.32 3.27 -10.89
C GLY A 112 -11.22 4.57 -10.07
N ASP A 113 -12.07 4.77 -9.06
CA ASP A 113 -12.06 5.98 -8.24
C ASP A 113 -10.95 5.95 -7.16
N TYR A 114 -10.79 7.05 -6.43
CA TYR A 114 -9.77 7.22 -5.39
C TYR A 114 -10.25 6.95 -3.96
N SER A 115 -11.49 6.46 -3.77
CA SER A 115 -11.92 6.06 -2.43
C SER A 115 -11.00 4.97 -1.87
N SER A 116 -10.89 4.92 -0.55
CA SER A 116 -10.06 3.93 0.13
C SER A 116 -10.41 2.49 -0.26
N PRO A 117 -11.70 2.05 -0.25
CA PRO A 117 -12.07 0.73 -0.75
C PRO A 117 -11.62 0.44 -2.19
N SER A 118 -11.79 1.43 -3.08
CA SER A 118 -11.42 1.25 -4.49
C SER A 118 -9.91 1.15 -4.68
N ARG A 119 -9.13 1.95 -3.95
CA ARG A 119 -7.66 1.87 -3.95
C ARG A 119 -7.19 0.53 -3.39
N PHE A 120 -7.78 0.03 -2.30
CA PHE A 120 -7.43 -1.27 -1.73
C PHE A 120 -7.60 -2.40 -2.76
N VAL A 121 -8.79 -2.49 -3.39
CA VAL A 121 -9.08 -3.51 -4.41
C VAL A 121 -8.12 -3.41 -5.59
N ARG A 122 -7.87 -2.19 -6.08
CA ARG A 122 -6.99 -1.97 -7.23
C ARG A 122 -5.54 -2.31 -6.90
N ALA A 123 -5.04 -1.92 -5.73
CA ALA A 123 -3.69 -2.25 -5.26
C ALA A 123 -3.53 -3.76 -5.05
N ALA A 124 -4.47 -4.44 -4.40
CA ALA A 124 -4.44 -5.89 -4.21
C ALA A 124 -4.43 -6.63 -5.56
N TYR A 125 -5.30 -6.22 -6.50
CA TYR A 125 -5.34 -6.81 -7.84
C TYR A 125 -4.00 -6.64 -8.57
N VAL A 126 -3.45 -5.43 -8.64
CA VAL A 126 -2.21 -5.20 -9.40
C VAL A 126 -0.99 -5.81 -8.69
N HIS A 127 -0.95 -5.83 -7.37
CA HIS A 127 0.11 -6.49 -6.59
C HIS A 127 0.15 -8.00 -6.87
N ALA A 128 -1.00 -8.67 -6.77
CA ALA A 128 -1.13 -10.13 -6.94
C ALA A 128 -0.82 -10.60 -8.37
N HIS A 129 -1.15 -9.79 -9.38
CA HIS A 129 -0.91 -10.12 -10.78
C HIS A 129 0.41 -9.57 -11.33
N HIS A 130 1.15 -8.76 -10.57
CA HIS A 130 2.47 -8.29 -10.99
C HIS A 130 3.51 -9.39 -10.76
N PRO A 131 4.16 -9.92 -11.81
CA PRO A 131 5.10 -11.04 -11.65
C PRO A 131 6.24 -10.70 -10.71
N ALA A 132 6.66 -11.71 -9.93
CA ALA A 132 7.85 -11.64 -9.10
C ALA A 132 9.09 -11.28 -9.95
N LYS A 133 10.02 -10.53 -9.35
CA LYS A 133 11.24 -10.05 -10.01
C LYS A 133 12.47 -10.52 -9.26
N ALA A 134 13.56 -10.74 -9.99
CA ALA A 134 14.78 -11.30 -9.43
C ALA A 134 15.76 -10.22 -8.97
N THR A 135 15.84 -9.09 -9.67
CA THR A 135 16.86 -8.07 -9.42
C THR A 135 16.33 -6.92 -8.55
N GLU A 136 17.23 -6.04 -8.09
CA GLU A 136 16.89 -4.85 -7.30
C GLU A 136 16.12 -3.85 -8.12
N GLU A 137 16.68 -3.49 -9.26
CA GLU A 137 16.09 -2.52 -10.18
C GLU A 137 14.68 -2.94 -10.61
N GLU A 138 14.47 -4.21 -10.94
CA GLU A 138 13.15 -4.71 -11.32
C GLU A 138 12.15 -4.70 -10.16
N ASN A 139 12.57 -4.99 -8.92
CA ASN A 139 11.67 -4.95 -7.76
C ASN A 139 11.33 -3.50 -7.36
N VAL A 140 12.28 -2.57 -7.46
CA VAL A 140 12.02 -1.14 -7.31
C VAL A 140 11.02 -0.69 -8.37
N SER A 141 11.24 -1.04 -9.64
CA SER A 141 10.30 -0.74 -10.72
C SER A 141 8.91 -1.34 -10.48
N ARG A 142 8.83 -2.60 -10.02
CA ARG A 142 7.57 -3.27 -9.66
C ARG A 142 6.80 -2.49 -8.60
N ALA A 143 7.47 -2.10 -7.51
CA ALA A 143 6.82 -1.41 -6.41
C ALA A 143 6.30 -0.03 -6.81
N PHE A 144 7.10 0.78 -7.51
CA PHE A 144 6.65 2.10 -7.99
C PHE A 144 5.52 1.99 -9.01
N HIS A 145 5.55 1.04 -9.96
CA HIS A 145 4.42 0.83 -10.87
C HIS A 145 3.16 0.38 -10.16
N THR A 146 3.28 -0.46 -9.12
CA THR A 146 2.15 -0.92 -8.29
C THR A 146 1.51 0.26 -7.56
N LEU A 147 2.30 1.08 -6.87
CA LEU A 147 1.80 2.24 -6.11
C LEU A 147 1.24 3.35 -7.03
N GLN A 148 1.80 3.52 -8.24
CA GLN A 148 1.27 4.45 -9.23
C GLN A 148 -0.18 4.14 -9.66
N GLN A 149 -0.64 2.88 -9.56
CA GLN A 149 -2.03 2.52 -9.90
C GLN A 149 -3.05 3.15 -8.95
N VAL A 150 -2.62 3.59 -7.77
CA VAL A 150 -3.49 4.18 -6.75
C VAL A 150 -3.07 5.60 -6.34
N ALA A 151 -2.08 6.17 -7.04
CA ALA A 151 -1.62 7.53 -6.80
C ALA A 151 -2.70 8.56 -7.17
N MET A 152 -3.00 9.47 -6.24
CA MET A 152 -4.03 10.49 -6.41
C MET A 152 -3.50 11.67 -7.20
N VAL A 153 -4.19 11.99 -8.30
CA VAL A 153 -3.87 13.11 -9.19
C VAL A 153 -4.60 14.36 -8.72
N ASP A 154 -3.89 15.50 -8.70
CA ASP A 154 -4.47 16.79 -8.33
C ASP A 154 -5.72 17.13 -9.18
N GLY A 155 -6.72 17.73 -8.54
CA GLY A 155 -8.02 18.04 -9.16
C GLY A 155 -9.01 16.88 -9.24
N ALA A 156 -8.63 15.65 -8.90
CA ALA A 156 -9.47 14.47 -9.14
C ALA A 156 -10.34 14.04 -7.93
N ALA A 157 -9.94 14.38 -6.71
CA ALA A 157 -10.69 14.04 -5.49
C ALA A 157 -10.54 15.16 -4.44
N ALA A 158 -11.61 15.92 -4.21
CA ALA A 158 -11.64 16.95 -3.17
C ALA A 158 -11.88 16.34 -1.78
N MET A 159 -11.17 16.85 -0.79
CA MET A 159 -11.39 16.60 0.62
C MET A 159 -12.56 17.46 1.13
N GLY A 160 -13.02 17.18 2.36
CA GLY A 160 -14.06 18.00 3.01
C GLY A 160 -13.66 19.47 3.22
N SER A 161 -12.37 19.79 3.20
CA SER A 161 -11.85 21.18 3.23
C SER A 161 -12.05 21.93 1.90
N GLY A 162 -12.34 21.22 0.81
CA GLY A 162 -12.38 21.77 -0.55
C GLY A 162 -11.03 21.72 -1.28
N GLU A 163 -9.95 21.37 -0.60
CA GLU A 163 -8.65 21.12 -1.23
C GLU A 163 -8.63 19.74 -1.90
N PHE A 164 -7.84 19.58 -2.97
CA PHE A 164 -7.67 18.29 -3.62
C PHE A 164 -6.61 17.45 -2.94
N GLU A 165 -6.96 16.20 -2.64
CA GLU A 165 -6.00 15.22 -2.15
C GLU A 165 -5.13 14.72 -3.31
N ARG A 166 -3.83 14.64 -3.08
CA ARG A 166 -2.84 14.20 -4.07
C ARG A 166 -1.77 13.35 -3.40
N THR A 167 -1.17 12.41 -4.15
CA THR A 167 -0.02 11.65 -3.65
C THR A 167 1.22 12.55 -3.64
N ILE A 168 1.55 13.10 -2.46
CA ILE A 168 2.64 14.08 -2.31
C ILE A 168 4.02 13.44 -2.61
N TYR A 169 4.22 12.19 -2.20
CA TYR A 169 5.41 11.40 -2.49
C TYR A 169 5.10 9.90 -2.49
N THR A 170 5.96 9.11 -3.12
CA THR A 170 5.94 7.65 -3.03
C THR A 170 7.28 7.18 -2.46
N GLY A 171 7.25 6.37 -1.41
CA GLY A 171 8.44 5.82 -0.74
C GLY A 171 8.49 4.31 -0.83
N LEU A 172 9.71 3.76 -0.85
CA LEU A 172 9.98 2.33 -0.91
C LEU A 172 11.23 2.02 -0.07
N PHE A 173 11.16 0.98 0.75
CA PHE A 173 12.34 0.40 1.39
C PHE A 173 12.67 -0.96 0.79
N SER A 174 13.95 -1.21 0.52
CA SER A 174 14.46 -2.53 0.14
C SER A 174 15.40 -3.06 1.22
N SER A 175 15.03 -4.19 1.83
CA SER A 175 15.87 -4.88 2.81
C SER A 175 17.09 -5.53 2.18
N ARG A 176 17.05 -5.91 0.89
CA ARG A 176 18.20 -6.52 0.19
C ARG A 176 19.39 -5.58 0.11
N THR A 177 19.14 -4.29 -0.12
CA THR A 177 20.19 -3.28 -0.29
C THR A 177 20.23 -2.26 0.83
N THR A 178 19.31 -2.35 1.81
CA THR A 178 19.09 -1.36 2.87
C THR A 178 18.92 0.05 2.31
N THR A 179 18.19 0.16 1.20
CA THR A 179 18.00 1.41 0.47
C THR A 179 16.59 1.92 0.69
N TYR A 180 16.47 3.20 1.00
CA TYR A 180 15.19 3.92 0.91
C TYR A 180 15.15 4.72 -0.39
N SER A 181 14.16 4.44 -1.21
CA SER A 181 13.93 5.10 -2.50
C SER A 181 12.66 5.92 -2.44
N TRP A 182 12.63 7.08 -3.09
CA TRP A 182 11.44 7.92 -3.15
C TRP A 182 11.38 8.77 -4.41
N ASN A 183 10.17 9.19 -4.78
CA ASN A 183 9.93 10.29 -5.71
C ASN A 183 8.84 11.21 -5.14
N THR A 184 8.64 12.38 -5.75
CA THR A 184 7.58 13.31 -5.33
C THR A 184 6.57 13.50 -6.45
N TYR A 185 5.44 14.13 -6.13
CA TYR A 185 4.45 14.52 -7.14
C TYR A 185 5.07 15.39 -8.25
N ASP A 186 5.96 16.30 -7.87
CA ASP A 186 6.55 17.30 -8.78
C ASP A 186 7.82 16.79 -9.50
N ASP A 187 8.52 15.79 -8.93
CA ASP A 187 9.70 15.16 -9.51
C ASP A 187 9.56 13.64 -9.48
N PRO A 188 9.16 12.99 -10.59
CA PRO A 188 8.95 11.55 -10.64
C PRO A 188 10.26 10.76 -10.65
N ALA A 189 11.43 11.41 -10.78
CA ALA A 189 12.72 10.74 -10.74
C ALA A 189 12.93 10.06 -9.39
N ILE A 190 13.20 8.75 -9.43
CA ILE A 190 13.44 7.98 -8.21
C ILE A 190 14.81 8.36 -7.65
N ARG A 191 14.79 8.97 -6.48
CA ARG A 191 15.96 9.24 -5.64
C ARG A 191 16.13 8.10 -4.65
N SER A 192 17.33 7.90 -4.15
CA SER A 192 17.61 6.80 -3.22
C SER A 192 18.76 7.14 -2.28
N VAL A 193 18.67 6.61 -1.06
CA VAL A 193 19.71 6.69 -0.05
C VAL A 193 19.90 5.31 0.57
N ARG A 194 21.15 4.84 0.66
CA ARG A 194 21.46 3.61 1.38
C ARG A 194 21.73 3.95 2.83
N LEU A 195 21.10 3.24 3.75
CA LEU A 195 21.31 3.48 5.19
C LEU A 195 22.78 3.27 5.56
N HIS A 196 23.47 2.31 4.93
CA HIS A 196 24.89 2.03 5.17
C HIS A 196 25.86 3.08 4.62
N ASP A 197 25.40 4.05 3.80
CA ASP A 197 26.23 5.17 3.36
C ASP A 197 26.38 6.23 4.47
N HIS A 198 25.66 6.07 5.58
CA HIS A 198 25.70 6.94 6.75
C HIS A 198 26.24 6.19 7.98
N ALA A 199 26.95 6.91 8.85
CA ALA A 199 27.55 6.30 10.04
C ALA A 199 26.47 5.77 10.99
N PRO A 200 26.53 4.48 11.39
CA PRO A 200 25.62 3.97 12.41
C PRO A 200 25.95 4.59 13.77
N GLY A 201 24.92 4.84 14.60
CA GLY A 201 25.11 5.24 16.00
C GLY A 201 25.48 6.71 16.23
N GLY A 202 25.23 7.61 15.27
CA GLY A 202 25.29 9.05 15.50
C GLY A 202 24.25 9.54 16.51
N ALA A 203 24.56 10.64 17.20
CA ALA A 203 23.64 11.29 18.16
C ALA A 203 22.71 12.33 17.52
N GLU A 204 22.96 12.68 16.25
CA GLU A 204 22.18 13.66 15.48
C GLU A 204 21.50 13.00 14.28
N LEU A 205 20.34 13.53 13.91
CA LEU A 205 19.62 13.10 12.70
C LEU A 205 20.34 13.62 11.46
N VAL A 206 20.56 12.73 10.49
CA VAL A 206 21.04 13.11 9.16
C VAL A 206 19.82 13.40 8.28
N VAL A 207 19.77 14.61 7.71
CA VAL A 207 18.74 15.02 6.74
C VAL A 207 19.34 14.91 5.34
N VAL A 208 18.69 14.12 4.48
CA VAL A 208 19.12 13.79 3.11
C VAL A 208 18.13 14.35 2.09
#